data_AF-X0I515-F1
#
_entry.id   AF-X0I515-F1
#
_cell.length_a   1.000
_cell.length_b   1.000
_cell.length_c   1.000
_cell.angle_alpha   90.00
_cell.angle_beta   90.00
_cell.angle_gamma   90.00
#
_symmetry.space_group_name_H-M   'P 1'
#
loop_
_entity.id
_entity.type
_entity.pdbx_description
1 polymer ?
#
loop_
_entity_poly.entity_id
_entity_poly.type
_entity_poly.pdbx_seq_one_letter_code
_entity_poly.pdbx_strand_id
1 'polypeptide(L)'
;MQDDIPGPLKSEREFVDAIIQSYAIQLGPRGAQKVRYYQRVLPAIFNGDNSSVFSHNDLQRKNIMVLDDGSLVIIDWEFASWSPVYWEYLVAIFCCLAWTDDWHETTMDPDTEKARGEEPNPEQPKPSADFPDGGLKAWSVVVGAFFGLFVSFGWTNCVGLFQGYYEANQLRDLSPSNVSWIPALSMFMMFITGPFVGRAFDNFGPHYLLFTGTLLHVFGLMMASISSEYYQFILSQAICSPLGAAMVLYPSFSCVTTWFRQKRALALGITASGSSLGGTILPIVVNRLIPRIGFGWTVRVCAFLLFGLLVVTNLTVRSRIAPQPKEAGIVAYLRPFTSLSFVLTSLAGFFYSMGMFIPITFMVTYGEHVGLSNNMAGYLVSIFNASSGIGRILPGYIADKVGSFNVSIAAATLSTIFMLALWLPGHSHESAIAFAALFGFSSGTYTAISPALVAHISNLEEIGTRSGTMYAFMSVAALTGSPIGGALISSADGSYWKLQLFAGCMLGAGTALYVAARLYISKGRLWEKV
;
A
#
# COMPACT_ATOMS: atom_id res chain seq x y z
N MET A 1 35.74 -16.05 44.80
CA MET A 1 35.68 -14.81 45.61
C MET A 1 34.26 -14.32 45.55
N GLN A 2 33.52 -14.54 46.64
CA GLN A 2 32.34 -13.75 46.97
C GLN A 2 32.80 -12.31 47.11
N ASP A 3 32.30 -11.42 46.26
CA ASP A 3 32.26 -9.99 46.58
C ASP A 3 30.77 -9.68 46.78
N ASP A 4 30.36 -9.77 48.05
CA ASP A 4 29.05 -9.34 48.54
C ASP A 4 28.81 -7.90 48.09
N ILE A 5 27.72 -7.66 47.35
CA ILE A 5 27.13 -6.33 47.24
C ILE A 5 26.40 -6.11 48.58
N PRO A 6 26.94 -5.35 49.54
CA PRO A 6 26.33 -5.27 50.85
C PRO A 6 25.12 -4.34 50.78
N GLY A 7 23.98 -4.81 51.27
CA GLY A 7 22.79 -3.97 51.48
C GLY A 7 22.77 -3.29 52.86
N PRO A 8 21.90 -2.29 53.09
CA PRO A 8 21.02 -1.64 52.12
C PRO A 8 21.71 -0.52 51.34
N LEU A 9 21.40 -0.44 50.04
CA LEU A 9 21.92 0.57 49.12
C LEU A 9 21.22 1.91 49.38
N LYS A 10 21.99 2.99 49.55
CA LYS A 10 21.49 4.25 50.09
C LYS A 10 21.13 5.28 49.02
N SER A 11 21.49 5.02 47.77
CA SER A 11 21.17 5.88 46.64
C SER A 11 20.93 5.08 45.37
N GLU A 12 20.20 5.70 44.45
CA GLU A 12 19.93 5.16 43.11
C GLU A 12 21.22 4.90 42.33
N ARG A 13 22.24 5.73 42.55
CA ARG A 13 23.58 5.56 41.98
C ARG A 13 24.30 4.33 42.52
N GLU A 14 24.27 4.11 43.84
CA GLU A 14 24.84 2.90 44.45
C GLU A 14 24.14 1.64 43.93
N PHE A 15 22.84 1.72 43.65
CA PHE A 15 22.09 0.63 43.04
C PHE A 15 22.47 0.36 41.59
N VAL A 16 22.61 1.40 40.76
CA VAL A 16 23.08 1.26 39.37
C VAL A 16 24.47 0.64 39.32
N ASP A 17 25.39 1.14 40.15
CA ASP A 17 26.77 0.64 40.20
C ASP A 17 26.81 -0.83 40.69
N ALA A 18 26.01 -1.17 41.70
CA ALA A 18 25.86 -2.54 42.19
C ALA A 18 25.33 -3.50 41.10
N ILE A 19 24.31 -3.09 40.33
CA ILE A 19 23.77 -3.90 39.23
C ILE A 19 24.84 -4.12 38.16
N ILE A 20 25.53 -3.06 37.73
CA ILE A 20 26.59 -3.14 36.72
C ILE A 20 27.70 -4.09 37.18
N GLN A 21 28.09 -4.00 38.45
CA GLN A 21 29.10 -4.86 39.05
C GLN A 21 28.63 -6.32 39.14
N SER A 22 27.38 -6.57 39.54
CA SER A 22 26.78 -7.91 39.54
C SER A 22 26.81 -8.53 38.15
N TYR A 23 26.43 -7.78 37.12
CA TYR A 23 26.47 -8.24 35.74
C TYR A 23 27.90 -8.48 35.25
N ALA A 24 28.87 -7.65 35.65
CA ALA A 24 30.27 -7.85 35.32
C ALA A 24 30.84 -9.12 35.94
N ILE A 25 30.45 -9.43 37.18
CA ILE A 25 30.85 -10.64 37.89
C ILE A 25 30.19 -11.88 37.27
N GLN A 26 28.86 -11.85 37.05
CA GLN A 26 28.13 -12.99 36.49
C GLN A 26 28.57 -13.34 35.06
N LEU A 27 28.82 -12.34 34.22
CA LEU A 27 29.10 -12.57 32.80
C LEU A 27 30.59 -12.73 32.49
N GLY A 28 31.48 -12.34 33.42
CA GLY A 28 32.93 -12.41 33.26
C GLY A 28 33.45 -11.67 32.00
N PRO A 29 34.64 -12.04 31.47
CA PRO A 29 35.26 -11.35 30.33
C PRO A 29 34.42 -11.35 29.04
N ARG A 30 33.53 -12.33 28.88
CA ARG A 30 32.62 -12.45 27.71
C ARG A 30 31.47 -11.43 27.75
N GLY A 31 31.15 -10.86 28.92
CA GLY A 31 30.09 -9.87 29.10
C GLY A 31 30.49 -8.41 28.96
N ALA A 32 31.75 -8.10 28.66
CA ALA A 32 32.30 -6.75 28.75
C ALA A 32 31.56 -5.70 27.89
N GLN A 33 31.02 -6.10 26.73
CA GLN A 33 30.22 -5.20 25.89
C GLN A 33 28.86 -4.88 26.51
N LYS A 34 28.22 -5.86 27.16
CA LYS A 34 26.92 -5.71 27.81
C LYS A 34 27.02 -4.87 29.09
N VAL A 35 28.11 -5.05 29.84
CA VAL A 35 28.45 -4.19 30.99
C VAL A 35 28.67 -2.74 30.55
N ARG A 36 29.43 -2.49 29.47
CA ARG A 36 29.62 -1.13 28.91
C ARG A 36 28.32 -0.49 28.42
N TYR A 37 27.40 -1.29 27.89
CA TYR A 37 26.09 -0.81 27.49
C TYR A 37 25.27 -0.35 28.70
N TYR A 38 25.16 -1.18 29.74
CA TYR A 38 24.42 -0.82 30.96
C TYR A 38 25.07 0.34 31.73
N GLN A 39 26.40 0.46 31.70
CA GLN A 39 27.12 1.65 32.20
C GLN A 39 26.71 2.97 31.54
N ARG A 40 26.24 2.93 30.28
CA ARG A 40 25.77 4.13 29.57
C ARG A 40 24.28 4.39 29.76
N VAL A 41 23.50 3.32 29.80
CA VAL A 41 22.03 3.41 29.74
C VAL A 41 21.42 3.59 31.12
N LEU A 42 21.90 2.87 32.13
CA LEU A 42 21.31 2.92 33.46
C LEU A 42 21.41 4.32 34.10
N PRO A 43 22.54 5.05 34.05
CA PRO A 43 22.60 6.42 34.58
C PRO A 43 21.74 7.44 33.82
N ALA A 44 21.35 7.16 32.57
CA ALA A 44 20.48 8.03 31.78
C ALA A 44 18.98 7.80 32.10
N ILE A 45 18.64 6.62 32.60
CA ILE A 45 17.30 6.23 33.05
C ILE A 45 17.12 6.59 34.53
N PHE A 46 18.16 6.32 35.31
CA PHE A 46 18.23 6.49 36.74
C PHE A 46 19.10 7.72 37.07
N ASN A 47 18.51 8.91 36.97
CA ASN A 47 19.19 10.19 37.19
C ASN A 47 18.55 11.00 38.35
N GLY A 48 17.79 10.33 39.22
CA GLY A 48 17.08 10.95 40.34
C GLY A 48 17.88 10.91 41.63
N ASP A 49 18.20 12.07 42.22
CA ASP A 49 18.81 12.17 43.54
C ASP A 49 17.80 11.84 44.67
N ASN A 50 17.48 10.55 44.85
CA ASN A 50 16.88 9.92 46.04
C ASN A 50 15.38 9.57 46.04
N SER A 51 14.75 9.18 44.92
CA SER A 51 13.43 8.53 44.97
C SER A 51 13.41 7.21 44.22
N SER A 52 13.25 6.10 44.95
CA SER A 52 13.20 4.76 44.38
C SER A 52 11.96 4.57 43.49
N VAL A 53 12.18 4.22 42.22
CA VAL A 53 11.13 3.84 41.25
C VAL A 53 11.32 2.37 40.87
N PHE A 54 10.29 1.55 41.09
CA PHE A 54 10.23 0.16 40.62
C PHE A 54 9.16 0.03 39.52
N SER A 55 9.44 -0.74 38.46
CA SER A 55 8.53 -0.94 37.33
C SER A 55 8.21 -2.43 37.12
N HIS A 56 6.93 -2.80 36.97
CA HIS A 56 6.50 -4.10 36.44
C HIS A 56 5.07 -4.06 35.86
N ASN A 57 4.73 -4.98 34.94
CA ASN A 57 3.40 -5.18 34.35
C ASN A 57 3.02 -6.68 34.37
N ASP A 58 1.88 -7.03 34.96
CA ASP A 58 1.52 -8.39 35.41
C ASP A 58 0.71 -9.22 34.40
N LEU A 59 1.38 -10.25 33.85
CA LEU A 59 0.96 -11.64 33.60
C LEU A 59 1.96 -12.24 32.59
N GLN A 60 3.20 -12.43 33.04
CA GLN A 60 4.24 -13.12 32.28
C GLN A 60 4.70 -14.36 33.05
N ARG A 61 5.21 -15.36 32.31
CA ARG A 61 5.65 -16.69 32.80
C ARG A 61 6.60 -16.71 34.02
N LYS A 62 7.15 -15.55 34.40
CA LYS A 62 8.08 -15.39 35.53
C LYS A 62 7.37 -15.14 36.88
N ASN A 63 6.07 -14.88 36.87
CA ASN A 63 5.26 -14.58 38.07
C ASN A 63 4.40 -15.78 38.52
N ILE A 64 4.70 -16.96 37.99
CA ILE A 64 4.07 -18.24 38.34
C ILE A 64 5.19 -19.16 38.83
N MET A 65 5.16 -19.54 40.11
CA MET A 65 6.06 -20.55 40.65
C MET A 65 5.38 -21.92 40.67
N VAL A 66 6.10 -22.94 40.22
CA VAL A 66 5.75 -24.35 40.44
C VAL A 66 6.64 -24.84 41.58
N LEU A 67 6.03 -25.25 42.68
CA LEU A 67 6.76 -25.80 43.81
C LEU A 67 7.20 -27.23 43.53
N ASP A 68 8.15 -27.74 44.30
CA ASP A 68 8.75 -29.07 44.08
C ASP A 68 7.74 -30.24 44.19
N ASP A 69 6.55 -30.00 44.76
CA ASP A 69 5.43 -30.97 44.82
C ASP A 69 4.43 -30.87 43.65
N GLY A 70 4.66 -29.94 42.71
CA GLY A 70 3.83 -29.72 41.51
C GLY A 70 2.70 -28.70 41.67
N SER A 71 2.56 -28.06 42.83
CA SER A 71 1.56 -27.02 43.07
C SER A 71 1.92 -25.70 42.36
N LEU A 72 0.92 -25.00 41.79
CA LEU A 72 1.09 -23.69 41.13
C LEU A 72 0.73 -22.53 42.08
N VAL A 73 1.64 -21.57 42.24
CA VAL A 73 1.45 -20.35 43.03
C VAL A 73 1.57 -19.13 42.11
N ILE A 74 0.54 -18.28 42.14
CA ILE A 74 0.51 -16.98 41.45
C ILE A 74 0.87 -15.91 42.49
N ILE A 75 1.87 -15.07 42.21
CA ILE A 75 2.29 -14.00 43.11
C ILE A 75 1.59 -12.71 42.68
N ASP A 76 0.68 -12.21 43.53
CA ASP A 76 -0.10 -10.98 43.33
C ASP A 76 0.18 -10.00 44.49
N TRP A 77 0.48 -8.74 44.17
CA TRP A 77 0.79 -7.68 45.13
C TRP A 77 -0.47 -7.11 45.82
N GLU A 78 -1.71 -7.45 45.44
CA GLU A 78 -2.94 -6.90 46.07
C GLU A 78 -3.02 -7.03 47.62
N PHE A 79 -2.10 -7.77 48.26
CA PHE A 79 -1.94 -7.87 49.72
C PHE A 79 -0.74 -7.12 50.33
N ALA A 80 0.06 -6.40 49.55
CA ALA A 80 1.14 -5.54 50.06
C ALA A 80 0.61 -4.11 50.27
N SER A 81 0.57 -3.69 51.54
CA SER A 81 -0.13 -2.51 52.04
C SER A 81 0.50 -1.15 51.69
N TRP A 82 0.75 -0.85 50.41
CA TRP A 82 1.26 0.45 49.98
C TRP A 82 0.85 0.84 48.55
N SER A 83 0.87 2.12 48.18
CA SER A 83 0.48 2.60 46.83
C SER A 83 1.30 3.84 46.41
N PRO A 84 2.06 3.80 45.30
CA PRO A 84 2.72 4.98 44.73
C PRO A 84 1.85 5.76 43.72
N VAL A 85 2.18 7.05 43.54
CA VAL A 85 1.30 8.09 42.96
C VAL A 85 1.62 8.47 41.50
N TYR A 86 2.67 7.96 40.83
CA TYR A 86 2.96 8.36 39.43
C TYR A 86 3.74 7.32 38.59
N TRP A 87 3.51 7.31 37.27
CA TRP A 87 3.94 6.29 36.29
C TRP A 87 4.82 6.89 35.16
N GLU A 88 6.04 6.38 34.96
CA GLU A 88 6.96 6.86 33.89
C GLU A 88 7.11 5.91 32.68
N TYR A 89 6.69 4.64 32.77
CA TYR A 89 6.88 3.66 31.69
C TYR A 89 6.08 3.98 30.40
N LEU A 90 4.95 4.69 30.53
CA LEU A 90 4.13 5.12 29.39
C LEU A 90 4.81 6.20 28.51
N VAL A 91 5.69 7.02 29.08
CA VAL A 91 6.38 8.09 28.35
C VAL A 91 7.51 7.51 27.49
N ALA A 92 8.20 6.48 27.97
CA ALA A 92 9.27 5.80 27.22
C ALA A 92 8.75 5.04 25.98
N ILE A 93 7.57 4.41 26.08
CA ILE A 93 6.93 3.70 24.96
C ILE A 93 6.60 4.67 23.82
N PHE A 94 6.14 5.88 24.13
CA PHE A 94 5.83 6.91 23.12
C PHE A 94 7.08 7.48 22.45
N CYS A 95 8.20 7.56 23.17
CA CYS A 95 9.43 8.14 22.64
C CYS A 95 10.26 7.17 21.79
N CYS A 96 10.17 5.86 22.01
CA CYS A 96 11.08 4.89 21.37
C CYS A 96 10.47 4.00 20.28
N LEU A 97 9.13 3.92 20.15
CA LEU A 97 8.39 3.25 19.05
C LEU A 97 8.88 1.86 18.56
N ALA A 98 9.69 1.13 19.35
CA ALA A 98 10.16 -0.22 19.01
C ALA A 98 10.50 -1.05 20.26
N TRP A 99 10.08 -2.31 20.24
CA TRP A 99 10.61 -3.40 21.08
C TRP A 99 11.00 -4.56 20.16
N THR A 100 12.21 -5.10 20.32
CA THR A 100 12.64 -6.37 19.72
C THR A 100 13.21 -7.22 20.85
N ASP A 101 12.54 -8.32 21.16
CA ASP A 101 13.03 -9.35 22.08
C ASP A 101 13.96 -10.29 21.30
N ASP A 102 15.20 -10.46 21.75
CA ASP A 102 16.29 -11.21 21.12
C ASP A 102 16.35 -12.69 21.59
N TRP A 103 15.24 -13.20 22.16
CA TRP A 103 15.13 -14.54 22.74
C TRP A 103 15.44 -15.69 21.76
N HIS A 104 15.30 -15.48 20.44
CA HIS A 104 15.61 -16.51 19.45
C HIS A 104 17.11 -16.67 19.15
N GLU A 105 17.95 -15.71 19.54
CA GLU A 105 19.40 -15.78 19.29
C GLU A 105 20.15 -16.54 20.40
N THR A 106 19.51 -16.85 21.53
CA THR A 106 20.18 -17.38 22.73
C THR A 106 19.95 -18.87 23.02
N THR A 107 19.16 -19.59 22.20
CA THR A 107 18.97 -21.05 22.36
C THR A 107 19.84 -21.91 21.45
N MET A 108 20.77 -21.33 20.67
CA MET A 108 21.75 -22.11 19.91
C MET A 108 23.08 -22.17 20.69
N ASP A 109 23.44 -23.40 21.08
CA ASP A 109 24.64 -23.72 21.84
C ASP A 109 25.91 -23.46 21.00
N PRO A 110 26.82 -22.56 21.43
CA PRO A 110 28.03 -22.19 20.68
C PRO A 110 28.99 -23.35 20.41
N ASP A 111 28.87 -24.49 21.11
CA ASP A 111 29.70 -25.66 20.85
C ASP A 111 29.17 -26.53 19.68
N THR A 112 27.94 -26.30 19.21
CA THR A 112 27.41 -26.97 18.00
C THR A 112 27.96 -26.36 16.70
N GLU A 113 28.43 -25.11 16.74
CA GLU A 113 28.95 -24.40 15.57
C GLU A 113 30.37 -24.82 15.20
N LYS A 114 31.17 -25.31 16.16
CA LYS A 114 32.55 -25.77 15.92
C LYS A 114 32.66 -27.24 15.51
N ALA A 115 31.67 -28.06 15.81
CA ALA A 115 31.63 -29.46 15.38
C ALA A 115 31.03 -29.66 13.97
N ARG A 116 30.32 -28.65 13.44
CA ARG A 116 29.84 -28.65 12.05
C ARG A 116 30.82 -27.89 11.16
N GLY A 117 31.98 -28.50 10.96
CA GLY A 117 32.69 -28.33 9.69
C GLY A 117 31.70 -28.57 8.55
N GLU A 118 31.80 -27.75 7.51
CA GLU A 118 30.94 -27.74 6.34
C GLU A 118 30.82 -29.13 5.70
N GLU A 119 29.82 -29.89 6.13
CA GLU A 119 29.18 -30.87 5.26
C GLU A 119 27.87 -30.24 4.76
N PRO A 120 27.68 -30.16 3.43
CA PRO A 120 26.52 -29.51 2.86
C PRO A 120 25.28 -30.32 3.22
N ASN A 121 24.46 -29.81 4.14
CA ASN A 121 23.11 -30.34 4.36
C ASN A 121 22.30 -30.10 3.07
N PRO A 122 21.92 -31.15 2.31
CA PRO A 122 21.01 -30.99 1.20
C PRO A 122 19.61 -30.71 1.77
N GLU A 123 18.88 -29.75 1.19
CA GLU A 123 17.44 -29.50 1.40
C GLU A 123 16.96 -28.48 2.45
N GLN A 124 17.77 -27.51 2.88
CA GLN A 124 17.19 -26.21 3.23
C GLN A 124 17.51 -25.19 2.14
N PRO A 125 16.53 -24.80 1.30
CA PRO A 125 16.75 -23.70 0.39
C PRO A 125 16.86 -22.44 1.24
N LYS A 126 18.10 -22.00 1.51
CA LYS A 126 18.40 -20.56 1.51
C LYS A 126 17.64 -19.98 0.31
N PRO A 127 16.89 -18.88 0.42
CA PRO A 127 16.29 -18.28 -0.77
C PRO A 127 17.45 -17.95 -1.70
N SER A 128 17.68 -18.83 -2.68
CA SER A 128 18.67 -18.62 -3.71
C SER A 128 18.34 -17.26 -4.28
N ALA A 129 19.32 -16.38 -4.35
CA ALA A 129 19.24 -15.08 -4.97
C ALA A 129 18.85 -15.13 -6.48
N ASP A 130 18.50 -16.31 -7.00
CA ASP A 130 18.01 -16.54 -8.36
C ASP A 130 16.52 -16.28 -8.47
N PHE A 131 16.21 -15.00 -8.73
CA PHE A 131 14.95 -14.67 -9.40
C PHE A 131 14.98 -15.25 -10.81
N PRO A 132 13.89 -15.88 -11.27
CA PRO A 132 13.85 -16.48 -12.59
C PRO A 132 13.87 -15.41 -13.69
N ASP A 133 13.40 -14.18 -13.40
CA ASP A 133 13.39 -13.01 -14.30
C ASP A 133 12.92 -13.33 -15.74
N GLY A 134 12.02 -14.32 -15.83
CA GLY A 134 11.56 -14.93 -17.08
C GLY A 134 11.08 -16.38 -16.93
N GLY A 135 10.91 -17.05 -18.06
CA GLY A 135 10.35 -18.41 -18.15
C GLY A 135 8.83 -18.44 -18.32
N LEU A 136 8.30 -19.54 -18.86
CA LEU A 136 6.89 -19.68 -19.20
C LEU A 136 5.98 -19.49 -17.98
N LYS A 137 6.38 -19.98 -16.81
CA LYS A 137 5.62 -19.83 -15.56
C LYS A 137 5.54 -18.35 -15.13
N ALA A 138 6.68 -17.64 -15.10
CA ALA A 138 6.70 -16.23 -14.70
C ALA A 138 5.89 -15.35 -15.64
N TRP A 139 6.01 -15.58 -16.96
CA TRP A 139 5.22 -14.83 -17.95
C TRP A 139 3.74 -15.22 -17.94
N SER A 140 3.38 -16.46 -17.61
CA SER A 140 1.97 -16.83 -17.40
C SER A 140 1.34 -16.09 -16.22
N VAL A 141 2.12 -15.84 -15.15
CA VAL A 141 1.67 -15.03 -14.00
C VAL A 141 1.45 -13.59 -14.43
N VAL A 142 2.32 -13.01 -15.27
CA VAL A 142 2.14 -11.67 -15.84
C VAL A 142 0.87 -11.57 -16.68
N VAL A 143 0.59 -12.57 -17.54
CA VAL A 143 -0.64 -12.59 -18.35
C VAL A 143 -1.90 -12.74 -17.47
N GLY A 144 -1.85 -13.59 -16.44
CA GLY A 144 -2.92 -13.70 -15.45
C GLY A 144 -3.17 -12.39 -14.71
N ALA A 145 -2.10 -11.80 -14.20
CA ALA A 145 -2.16 -10.54 -13.48
C ALA A 145 -2.65 -9.40 -14.38
N PHE A 146 -2.26 -9.38 -15.66
CA PHE A 146 -2.79 -8.45 -16.67
C PHE A 146 -4.31 -8.54 -16.76
N PHE A 147 -4.88 -9.75 -16.86
CA PHE A 147 -6.33 -9.93 -16.85
C PHE A 147 -6.95 -9.57 -15.50
N GLY A 148 -6.29 -9.86 -14.39
CA GLY A 148 -6.70 -9.40 -13.07
C GLY A 148 -6.83 -7.88 -12.97
N LEU A 149 -5.90 -7.13 -13.59
CA LEU A 149 -5.92 -5.67 -13.62
C LEU A 149 -6.90 -5.11 -14.64
N PHE A 150 -7.09 -5.78 -15.78
CA PHE A 150 -8.16 -5.48 -16.73
C PHE A 150 -9.51 -5.52 -16.03
N VAL A 151 -9.75 -6.54 -15.21
CA VAL A 151 -11.04 -6.75 -14.53
C VAL A 151 -11.21 -5.84 -13.32
N SER A 152 -10.18 -5.63 -12.52
CA SER A 152 -10.28 -4.79 -11.32
C SER A 152 -10.29 -3.30 -11.68
N PHE A 153 -9.11 -2.71 -11.85
CA PHE A 153 -8.97 -1.28 -12.06
C PHE A 153 -9.55 -0.82 -13.42
N GLY A 154 -9.51 -1.69 -14.44
CA GLY A 154 -10.09 -1.40 -15.75
C GLY A 154 -11.61 -1.27 -15.71
N TRP A 155 -12.29 -2.11 -14.92
CA TRP A 155 -13.73 -1.96 -14.68
C TRP A 155 -14.03 -0.69 -13.88
N THR A 156 -13.24 -0.37 -12.85
CA THR A 156 -13.45 0.84 -12.05
C THR A 156 -13.40 2.12 -12.90
N ASN A 157 -12.53 2.17 -13.91
CA ASN A 157 -12.52 3.27 -14.89
C ASN A 157 -13.80 3.36 -15.73
N CYS A 158 -14.50 2.23 -15.93
CA CYS A 158 -15.80 2.19 -16.60
C CYS A 158 -16.96 2.60 -15.69
N VAL A 159 -16.85 2.43 -14.36
CA VAL A 159 -17.91 2.77 -13.39
C VAL A 159 -18.34 4.24 -13.50
N GLY A 160 -17.41 5.15 -13.79
CA GLY A 160 -17.70 6.57 -13.99
C GLY A 160 -18.66 6.88 -15.14
N LEU A 161 -18.69 6.06 -16.20
CA LEU A 161 -19.64 6.22 -17.31
C LEU A 161 -21.09 5.96 -16.88
N PHE A 162 -21.30 5.07 -15.91
CA PHE A 162 -22.64 4.74 -15.44
C PHE A 162 -23.29 5.89 -14.67
N GLN A 163 -22.52 6.87 -14.17
CA GLN A 163 -23.08 8.04 -13.49
C GLN A 163 -24.10 8.76 -14.38
N GLY A 164 -23.71 9.14 -15.61
CA GLY A 164 -24.61 9.82 -16.53
C GLY A 164 -25.82 8.95 -16.94
N TYR A 165 -25.63 7.63 -17.02
CA TYR A 165 -26.74 6.71 -17.28
C TYR A 165 -27.73 6.69 -16.11
N TYR A 166 -27.25 6.61 -14.86
CA TYR A 166 -28.10 6.60 -13.67
C TYR A 166 -28.85 7.91 -13.48
N GLU A 167 -28.18 9.04 -13.69
CA GLU A 167 -28.80 10.38 -13.66
C GLU A 167 -29.89 10.54 -14.73
N ALA A 168 -29.77 9.86 -15.87
CA ALA A 168 -30.79 9.89 -16.92
C ALA A 168 -31.91 8.84 -16.76
N ASN A 169 -31.74 7.84 -15.90
CA ASN A 169 -32.62 6.67 -15.81
C ASN A 169 -33.05 6.38 -14.36
N GLN A 170 -32.50 5.34 -13.73
CA GLN A 170 -32.97 4.82 -12.44
C GLN A 170 -32.88 5.85 -11.29
N LEU A 171 -31.88 6.73 -11.32
CA LEU A 171 -31.58 7.68 -10.26
C LEU A 171 -31.86 9.14 -10.67
N ARG A 172 -32.74 9.36 -11.65
CA ARG A 172 -33.08 10.69 -12.19
C ARG A 172 -33.62 11.68 -11.16
N ASP A 173 -34.18 11.18 -10.08
CA ASP A 173 -34.78 11.98 -9.00
C ASP A 173 -33.74 12.42 -7.95
N LEU A 174 -32.49 11.96 -8.07
CA LEU A 174 -31.38 12.32 -7.18
C LEU A 174 -30.50 13.41 -7.79
N SER A 175 -29.84 14.19 -6.93
CA SER A 175 -28.87 15.17 -7.38
C SER A 175 -27.62 14.48 -7.98
N PRO A 176 -26.94 15.09 -8.97
CA PRO A 176 -25.69 14.57 -9.50
C PRO A 176 -24.61 14.34 -8.43
N SER A 177 -24.61 15.20 -7.39
CA SER A 177 -23.75 15.05 -6.21
C SER A 177 -24.00 13.71 -5.50
N ASN A 178 -25.26 13.32 -5.29
CA ASN A 178 -25.60 12.05 -4.67
C ASN A 178 -25.18 10.87 -5.54
N VAL A 179 -25.40 10.92 -6.86
CA VAL A 179 -25.02 9.82 -7.76
C VAL A 179 -23.49 9.65 -7.85
N SER A 180 -22.73 10.75 -7.79
CA SER A 180 -21.26 10.74 -7.83
C SER A 180 -20.59 9.98 -6.67
N TRP A 181 -21.31 9.74 -5.56
CA TRP A 181 -20.81 8.91 -4.47
C TRP A 181 -20.60 7.45 -4.86
N ILE A 182 -21.33 6.92 -5.84
CA ILE A 182 -21.18 5.52 -6.29
C ILE A 182 -19.76 5.27 -6.83
N PRO A 183 -19.28 5.98 -7.87
CA PRO A 183 -17.91 5.79 -8.37
C PRO A 183 -16.84 6.20 -7.34
N ALA A 184 -17.06 7.26 -6.55
CA ALA A 184 -16.11 7.71 -5.54
C ALA A 184 -15.90 6.66 -4.43
N LEU A 185 -16.99 6.12 -3.88
CA LEU A 185 -16.95 5.06 -2.87
C LEU A 185 -16.38 3.76 -3.45
N SER A 186 -16.68 3.45 -4.71
CA SER A 186 -16.09 2.31 -5.40
C SER A 186 -14.56 2.37 -5.41
N MET A 187 -13.99 3.51 -5.79
CA MET A 187 -12.54 3.71 -5.82
C MET A 187 -11.94 3.65 -4.42
N PHE A 188 -12.59 4.28 -3.44
CA PHE A 188 -12.17 4.26 -2.05
C PHE A 188 -12.14 2.83 -1.48
N MET A 189 -13.21 2.06 -1.67
CA MET A 189 -13.32 0.67 -1.18
C MET A 189 -12.26 -0.25 -1.78
N MET A 190 -11.92 -0.04 -3.05
CA MET A 190 -10.87 -0.79 -3.72
C MET A 190 -9.48 -0.56 -3.08
N PHE A 191 -9.20 0.64 -2.56
CA PHE A 191 -7.90 0.98 -2.00
C PHE A 191 -7.80 0.87 -0.48
N ILE A 192 -8.83 1.24 0.27
CA ILE A 192 -8.84 1.20 1.74
C ILE A 192 -8.71 -0.23 2.28
N THR A 193 -9.13 -1.22 1.48
CA THR A 193 -9.04 -2.64 1.80
C THR A 193 -7.62 -3.20 1.63
N GLY A 194 -6.72 -2.43 1.02
CA GLY A 194 -5.35 -2.85 0.70
C GLY A 194 -4.53 -3.42 1.86
N PRO A 195 -4.49 -2.82 3.05
CA PRO A 195 -3.73 -3.35 4.18
C PRO A 195 -4.24 -4.73 4.61
N PHE A 196 -5.56 -4.92 4.61
CA PHE A 196 -6.19 -6.17 5.00
C PHE A 196 -5.95 -7.27 3.95
N VAL A 197 -6.15 -6.94 2.67
CA VAL A 197 -5.91 -7.87 1.56
C VAL A 197 -4.42 -8.20 1.44
N GLY A 198 -3.54 -7.21 1.54
CA GLY A 198 -2.09 -7.37 1.49
C GLY A 198 -1.56 -8.26 2.61
N ARG A 199 -2.08 -8.09 3.84
CA ARG A 199 -1.76 -8.98 4.95
C ARG A 199 -2.29 -10.40 4.74
N ALA A 200 -3.53 -10.53 4.28
CA ALA A 200 -4.10 -11.84 3.97
C ALA A 200 -3.29 -12.54 2.87
N PHE A 201 -2.72 -11.79 1.91
CA PHE A 201 -1.82 -12.31 0.90
C PHE A 201 -0.50 -12.80 1.52
N ASP A 202 0.10 -12.02 2.40
CA ASP A 202 1.36 -12.38 3.07
C ASP A 202 1.18 -13.66 3.94
N ASN A 203 0.01 -13.84 4.56
CA ASN A 203 -0.29 -14.98 5.45
C ASN A 203 -0.81 -16.24 4.74
N PHE A 204 -1.69 -16.10 3.75
CA PHE A 204 -2.41 -17.22 3.13
C PHE A 204 -2.08 -17.42 1.64
N GLY A 205 -1.29 -16.52 1.05
CA GLY A 205 -0.98 -16.52 -0.37
C GLY A 205 -2.13 -16.02 -1.27
N PRO A 206 -1.98 -16.11 -2.60
CA PRO A 206 -2.92 -15.53 -3.55
C PRO A 206 -4.23 -16.32 -3.73
N HIS A 207 -4.21 -17.65 -3.58
CA HIS A 207 -5.29 -18.50 -4.09
C HIS A 207 -6.65 -18.21 -3.47
N TYR A 208 -6.72 -18.11 -2.13
CA TYR A 208 -7.97 -17.81 -1.44
C TYR A 208 -8.51 -16.43 -1.80
N LEU A 209 -7.63 -15.44 -1.90
CA LEU A 209 -8.00 -14.06 -2.25
C LEU A 209 -8.51 -13.94 -3.69
N LEU A 210 -7.83 -14.58 -4.65
CA LEU A 210 -8.27 -14.56 -6.05
C LEU A 210 -9.64 -15.23 -6.21
N PHE A 211 -9.85 -16.36 -5.53
CA PHE A 211 -11.10 -17.09 -5.59
C PHE A 211 -12.27 -16.31 -4.96
N THR A 212 -12.11 -15.86 -3.71
CA THR A 212 -13.16 -15.08 -3.03
C THR A 212 -13.40 -13.75 -3.72
N GLY A 213 -12.33 -13.09 -4.18
CA GLY A 213 -12.40 -11.84 -4.93
C GLY A 213 -13.15 -11.99 -6.24
N THR A 214 -12.96 -13.10 -6.95
CA THR A 214 -13.69 -13.41 -8.18
C THR A 214 -15.19 -13.55 -7.94
N LEU A 215 -15.56 -14.31 -6.91
CA LEU A 215 -16.97 -14.50 -6.56
C LEU A 215 -17.63 -13.19 -6.14
N LEU A 216 -17.00 -12.42 -5.25
CA LEU A 216 -17.53 -11.13 -4.79
C LEU A 216 -17.64 -10.11 -5.92
N HIS A 217 -16.64 -10.02 -6.79
CA HIS A 217 -16.65 -9.08 -7.90
C HIS A 217 -17.80 -9.38 -8.87
N VAL A 218 -17.90 -10.63 -9.34
CA VAL A 218 -18.94 -11.05 -10.28
C VAL A 218 -20.33 -10.96 -9.64
N PHE A 219 -20.46 -11.37 -8.38
CA PHE A 219 -21.72 -11.23 -7.64
C PHE A 219 -22.16 -9.77 -7.54
N GLY A 220 -21.26 -8.86 -7.19
CA GLY A 220 -21.54 -7.42 -7.15
C GLY A 220 -22.04 -6.89 -8.50
N LEU A 221 -21.44 -7.30 -9.61
CA LEU A 221 -21.91 -6.90 -10.96
C LEU A 221 -23.27 -7.51 -11.32
N MET A 222 -23.49 -8.78 -10.98
CA MET A 222 -24.78 -9.43 -11.22
C MET A 222 -25.90 -8.76 -10.42
N MET A 223 -25.63 -8.38 -9.16
CA MET A 223 -26.58 -7.63 -8.34
C MET A 223 -26.80 -6.22 -8.90
N ALA A 224 -25.74 -5.53 -9.34
CA ALA A 224 -25.89 -4.22 -9.99
C ALA A 224 -26.78 -4.28 -11.24
N SER A 225 -26.79 -5.41 -11.96
CA SER A 225 -27.60 -5.60 -13.17
C SER A 225 -29.13 -5.61 -12.93
N ILE A 226 -29.56 -5.85 -11.69
CA ILE A 226 -30.97 -5.89 -11.29
C ILE A 226 -31.35 -4.75 -10.35
N SER A 227 -30.40 -3.86 -10.03
CA SER A 227 -30.61 -2.73 -9.14
C SER A 227 -31.48 -1.65 -9.80
N SER A 228 -32.41 -1.09 -9.01
CA SER A 228 -33.24 0.06 -9.34
C SER A 228 -33.08 1.21 -8.34
N GLU A 229 -32.72 0.91 -7.09
CA GLU A 229 -32.63 1.88 -6.01
C GLU A 229 -31.18 2.29 -5.71
N TYR A 230 -30.98 3.52 -5.23
CA TYR A 230 -29.65 4.07 -4.93
C TYR A 230 -28.82 3.18 -3.99
N TYR A 231 -29.41 2.72 -2.89
CA TYR A 231 -28.70 1.87 -1.92
C TYR A 231 -28.26 0.53 -2.54
N GLN A 232 -29.00 0.01 -3.53
CA GLN A 232 -28.66 -1.24 -4.21
C GLN A 232 -27.39 -1.06 -5.05
N PHE A 233 -27.26 0.07 -5.76
CA PHE A 233 -26.02 0.40 -6.48
C PHE A 233 -24.84 0.63 -5.54
N ILE A 234 -25.06 1.27 -4.38
CA ILE A 234 -24.01 1.43 -3.36
C ILE A 234 -23.51 0.07 -2.85
N LEU A 235 -24.42 -0.83 -2.44
CA LEU A 235 -24.03 -2.14 -1.91
C LEU A 235 -23.35 -3.02 -2.96
N SER A 236 -23.91 -3.07 -4.18
CA SER A 236 -23.44 -3.97 -5.24
C SER A 236 -22.20 -3.43 -5.97
N GLN A 237 -22.25 -2.20 -6.45
CA GLN A 237 -21.23 -1.62 -7.34
C GLN A 237 -20.16 -0.82 -6.60
N ALA A 238 -20.49 -0.19 -5.45
CA ALA A 238 -19.54 0.63 -4.71
C ALA A 238 -18.84 -0.08 -3.53
N ILE A 239 -19.42 -1.18 -3.01
CA ILE A 239 -18.84 -1.93 -1.89
C ILE A 239 -18.46 -3.36 -2.29
N CYS A 240 -19.43 -4.18 -2.70
CA CYS A 240 -19.21 -5.60 -2.94
C CYS A 240 -18.26 -5.86 -4.12
N SER A 241 -18.56 -5.28 -5.29
CA SER A 241 -17.71 -5.44 -6.47
C SER A 241 -16.28 -4.92 -6.26
N PRO A 242 -16.05 -3.72 -5.68
CA PRO A 242 -14.71 -3.18 -5.44
C PRO A 242 -13.91 -3.92 -4.38
N LEU A 243 -14.56 -4.48 -3.35
CA LEU A 243 -13.90 -5.39 -2.40
C LEU A 243 -13.37 -6.64 -3.12
N GLY A 244 -14.18 -7.23 -4.01
CA GLY A 244 -13.74 -8.34 -4.84
C GLY A 244 -12.61 -7.95 -5.80
N ALA A 245 -12.72 -6.79 -6.44
CA ALA A 245 -11.69 -6.24 -7.31
C ALA A 245 -10.36 -6.00 -6.57
N ALA A 246 -10.39 -5.51 -5.33
CA ALA A 246 -9.22 -5.34 -4.49
C ALA A 246 -8.52 -6.67 -4.21
N MET A 247 -9.29 -7.70 -3.83
CA MET A 247 -8.79 -9.07 -3.61
C MET A 247 -8.17 -9.70 -4.87
N VAL A 248 -8.44 -9.17 -6.06
CA VAL A 248 -7.77 -9.55 -7.31
C VAL A 248 -6.55 -8.65 -7.59
N LEU A 249 -6.69 -7.34 -7.40
CA LEU A 249 -5.68 -6.32 -7.71
C LEU A 249 -4.38 -6.53 -6.94
N TYR A 250 -4.46 -6.62 -5.60
CA TYR A 250 -3.27 -6.69 -4.75
C TYR A 250 -2.47 -7.98 -4.98
N PRO A 251 -3.07 -9.19 -4.98
CA PRO A 251 -2.31 -10.41 -5.29
C PRO A 251 -1.71 -10.42 -6.69
N SER A 252 -2.39 -9.81 -7.68
CA SER A 252 -1.89 -9.71 -9.05
C SER A 252 -0.57 -8.93 -9.10
N PHE A 253 -0.47 -7.79 -8.41
CA PHE A 253 0.78 -7.05 -8.31
C PHE A 253 1.84 -7.79 -7.48
N SER A 254 1.46 -8.24 -6.27
CA SER A 254 2.40 -8.86 -5.34
C SER A 254 2.99 -10.16 -5.89
N CYS A 255 2.22 -10.99 -6.59
CA CYS A 255 2.75 -12.20 -7.22
C CYS A 255 3.83 -11.86 -8.24
N VAL A 256 3.60 -10.89 -9.13
CA VAL A 256 4.58 -10.51 -10.16
C VAL A 256 5.91 -10.06 -9.54
N THR A 257 5.89 -9.33 -8.43
CA THR A 257 7.14 -8.90 -7.75
C THR A 257 7.95 -10.06 -7.17
N THR A 258 7.31 -11.21 -6.86
CA THR A 258 8.00 -12.42 -6.39
C THR A 258 8.74 -13.17 -7.51
N TRP A 259 8.35 -12.99 -8.78
CA TRP A 259 8.96 -13.66 -9.93
C TRP A 259 10.01 -12.84 -10.66
N PHE A 260 10.06 -11.52 -10.46
CA PHE A 260 10.96 -10.64 -11.19
C PHE A 260 11.73 -9.72 -10.23
N ARG A 261 13.03 -9.57 -10.50
CA ARG A 261 13.92 -8.63 -9.81
C ARG A 261 14.58 -7.68 -10.80
N GLN A 262 15.26 -8.20 -11.81
CA GLN A 262 15.92 -7.37 -12.84
C GLN A 262 14.95 -6.77 -13.85
N LYS A 263 13.88 -7.50 -14.20
CA LYS A 263 12.84 -7.04 -15.14
C LYS A 263 11.53 -6.68 -14.44
N ARG A 264 11.62 -6.27 -13.17
CA ARG A 264 10.48 -6.10 -12.29
C ARG A 264 9.58 -4.97 -12.77
N ALA A 265 10.15 -3.81 -13.12
CA ALA A 265 9.37 -2.67 -13.54
C ALA A 265 8.70 -2.90 -14.90
N LEU A 266 9.37 -3.59 -15.85
CA LEU A 266 8.74 -4.02 -17.10
C LEU A 266 7.57 -5.00 -16.86
N ALA A 267 7.77 -6.03 -16.04
CA ALA A 267 6.73 -7.03 -15.77
C ALA A 267 5.50 -6.41 -15.08
N LEU A 268 5.73 -5.51 -14.11
CA LEU A 268 4.67 -4.72 -13.48
C LEU A 268 4.02 -3.74 -14.47
N GLY A 269 4.79 -3.14 -15.38
CA GLY A 269 4.29 -2.26 -16.44
C GLY A 269 3.36 -2.97 -17.42
N ILE A 270 3.76 -4.16 -17.88
CA ILE A 270 2.90 -5.02 -18.71
C ILE A 270 1.64 -5.39 -17.93
N THR A 271 1.78 -5.88 -16.69
CA THR A 271 0.63 -6.21 -15.83
C THR A 271 -0.32 -5.02 -15.68
N ALA A 272 0.22 -3.84 -15.36
CA ALA A 272 -0.53 -2.60 -15.21
C ALA A 272 -1.24 -2.19 -16.49
N SER A 273 -0.66 -2.41 -17.67
CA SER A 273 -1.30 -2.05 -18.94
C SER A 273 -2.65 -2.77 -19.16
N GLY A 274 -2.91 -3.87 -18.46
CA GLY A 274 -4.21 -4.54 -18.46
C GLY A 274 -5.36 -3.63 -18.05
N SER A 275 -5.19 -2.77 -17.04
CA SER A 275 -6.26 -1.87 -16.62
C SER A 275 -6.47 -0.69 -17.55
N SER A 276 -5.42 -0.26 -18.27
CA SER A 276 -5.56 0.70 -19.38
C SER A 276 -6.38 0.10 -20.52
N LEU A 277 -6.08 -1.14 -20.92
CA LEU A 277 -6.85 -1.81 -21.96
C LEU A 277 -8.31 -2.04 -21.55
N GLY A 278 -8.54 -2.43 -20.28
CA GLY A 278 -9.89 -2.55 -19.72
C GLY A 278 -10.65 -1.23 -19.73
N GLY A 279 -9.99 -0.15 -19.28
CA GLY A 279 -10.56 1.20 -19.30
C GLY A 279 -10.81 1.77 -20.70
N THR A 280 -10.18 1.24 -21.74
CA THR A 280 -10.48 1.60 -23.14
C THR A 280 -11.60 0.73 -23.71
N ILE A 281 -11.56 -0.59 -23.53
CA ILE A 281 -12.51 -1.52 -24.16
C ILE A 281 -13.88 -1.51 -23.47
N LEU A 282 -13.91 -1.55 -22.14
CA LEU A 282 -15.17 -1.74 -21.38
C LEU A 282 -16.15 -0.57 -21.59
N PRO A 283 -15.75 0.71 -21.56
CA PRO A 283 -16.68 1.81 -21.85
C PRO A 283 -17.26 1.75 -23.26
N ILE A 284 -16.48 1.32 -24.26
CA ILE A 284 -16.96 1.16 -25.64
C ILE A 284 -18.01 0.06 -25.71
N VAL A 285 -17.74 -1.09 -25.08
CA VAL A 285 -18.69 -2.22 -25.00
C VAL A 285 -19.99 -1.77 -24.33
N VAL A 286 -19.91 -1.11 -23.18
CA VAL A 286 -21.08 -0.64 -22.43
C VAL A 286 -21.90 0.37 -23.24
N ASN A 287 -21.27 1.40 -23.81
CA ASN A 287 -21.96 2.41 -24.62
C ASN A 287 -22.66 1.84 -25.86
N ARG A 288 -22.09 0.79 -26.48
CA ARG A 288 -22.68 0.15 -27.66
C ARG A 288 -23.78 -0.84 -27.32
N LEU A 289 -23.70 -1.49 -26.16
CA LEU A 289 -24.66 -2.52 -25.75
C LEU A 289 -25.89 -1.95 -25.04
N ILE A 290 -25.74 -0.91 -24.21
CA ILE A 290 -26.87 -0.31 -23.47
C ILE A 290 -28.06 0.01 -24.40
N PRO A 291 -27.88 0.69 -25.56
CA PRO A 291 -29.00 1.00 -26.45
C PRO A 291 -29.63 -0.21 -27.16
N ARG A 292 -28.91 -1.35 -27.23
CA ARG A 292 -29.33 -2.54 -27.99
C ARG A 292 -30.02 -3.59 -27.14
N ILE A 293 -29.49 -3.83 -25.94
CA ILE A 293 -29.95 -4.93 -25.06
C ILE A 293 -30.35 -4.44 -23.67
N GLY A 294 -30.29 -3.13 -23.41
CA GLY A 294 -30.61 -2.52 -22.13
C GLY A 294 -29.50 -2.66 -21.09
N PHE A 295 -29.65 -1.93 -19.98
CA PHE A 295 -28.66 -1.86 -18.90
C PHE A 295 -28.39 -3.22 -18.24
N GLY A 296 -29.43 -3.91 -17.77
CA GLY A 296 -29.26 -5.16 -17.00
C GLY A 296 -28.51 -6.24 -17.79
N TRP A 297 -28.88 -6.49 -19.05
CA TRP A 297 -28.16 -7.44 -19.89
C TRP A 297 -26.75 -6.97 -20.27
N THR A 298 -26.53 -5.67 -20.46
CA THR A 298 -25.18 -5.14 -20.70
C THR A 298 -24.25 -5.44 -19.52
N VAL A 299 -24.69 -5.16 -18.29
CA VAL A 299 -23.89 -5.43 -17.09
C VAL A 299 -23.64 -6.93 -16.92
N ARG A 300 -24.61 -7.80 -17.23
CA ARG A 300 -24.42 -9.27 -17.20
C ARG A 300 -23.41 -9.74 -18.23
N VAL A 301 -23.46 -9.24 -19.47
CA VAL A 301 -22.48 -9.56 -20.51
C VAL A 301 -21.07 -9.17 -20.05
N CYS A 302 -20.91 -7.98 -19.47
CA CYS A 302 -19.65 -7.58 -18.85
C CYS A 302 -19.24 -8.55 -17.73
N ALA A 303 -20.14 -8.88 -16.80
CA ALA A 303 -19.86 -9.80 -15.70
C ALA A 303 -19.40 -11.19 -16.18
N PHE A 304 -20.02 -11.75 -17.22
CA PHE A 304 -19.59 -13.02 -17.82
C PHE A 304 -18.22 -12.93 -18.50
N LEU A 305 -17.96 -11.85 -19.22
CA LEU A 305 -16.66 -11.59 -19.83
C LEU A 305 -15.57 -11.50 -18.75
N LEU A 306 -15.81 -10.70 -17.71
CA LEU A 306 -14.88 -10.52 -16.61
C LEU A 306 -14.67 -11.82 -15.82
N PHE A 307 -15.71 -12.62 -15.62
CA PHE A 307 -15.59 -13.96 -15.01
C PHE A 307 -14.66 -14.87 -15.82
N GLY A 308 -14.81 -14.92 -17.14
CA GLY A 308 -13.93 -15.71 -18.02
C GLY A 308 -12.46 -15.29 -17.90
N LEU A 309 -12.19 -13.98 -17.83
CA LEU A 309 -10.84 -13.46 -17.59
C LEU A 309 -10.32 -13.80 -16.19
N LEU A 310 -11.16 -13.71 -15.17
CA LEU A 310 -10.81 -14.07 -13.80
C LEU A 310 -10.53 -15.57 -13.63
N VAL A 311 -11.17 -16.45 -14.39
CA VAL A 311 -10.81 -17.88 -14.42
C VAL A 311 -9.37 -18.04 -14.88
N VAL A 312 -8.96 -17.33 -15.94
CA VAL A 312 -7.55 -17.35 -16.39
C VAL A 312 -6.63 -16.83 -15.29
N THR A 313 -6.97 -15.71 -14.65
CA THR A 313 -6.22 -15.14 -13.52
C THR A 313 -6.03 -16.15 -12.38
N ASN A 314 -7.08 -16.86 -11.98
CA ASN A 314 -7.02 -17.84 -10.89
C ASN A 314 -6.13 -19.04 -11.22
N LEU A 315 -6.08 -19.46 -12.49
CA LEU A 315 -5.28 -20.60 -12.92
C LEU A 315 -3.80 -20.28 -13.03
N THR A 316 -3.47 -19.04 -13.43
CA THR A 316 -2.09 -18.64 -13.79
C THR A 316 -1.37 -17.85 -12.70
N VAL A 317 -2.07 -16.99 -11.93
CA VAL A 317 -1.42 -16.16 -10.89
C VAL A 317 -1.05 -17.00 -9.67
N ARG A 318 0.25 -17.04 -9.36
CA ARG A 318 0.82 -17.80 -8.24
C ARG A 318 1.97 -17.03 -7.62
N SER A 319 2.13 -17.11 -6.30
CA SER A 319 3.31 -16.59 -5.60
C SER A 319 4.44 -17.60 -5.67
N ARG A 320 5.68 -17.15 -5.90
CA ARG A 320 6.86 -18.00 -5.77
C ARG A 320 7.28 -18.16 -4.31
N ILE A 321 7.06 -17.14 -3.50
CA ILE A 321 7.44 -17.12 -2.09
C ILE A 321 6.33 -17.78 -1.28
N ALA A 322 6.69 -18.76 -0.45
CA ALA A 322 5.77 -19.43 0.44
C ALA A 322 5.22 -18.43 1.49
N PRO A 323 3.92 -18.44 1.80
CA PRO A 323 3.35 -17.60 2.83
C PRO A 323 4.00 -17.88 4.19
N GLN A 324 4.34 -16.82 4.91
CA GLN A 324 4.92 -16.88 6.25
C GLN A 324 3.91 -16.22 7.20
N PRO A 325 3.18 -16.99 8.02
CA PRO A 325 2.16 -16.43 8.92
C PRO A 325 2.78 -15.43 9.89
N LYS A 326 2.31 -14.18 9.87
CA LYS A 326 2.76 -13.10 10.77
C LYS A 326 1.71 -12.76 11.81
N GLU A 327 2.15 -12.49 13.04
CA GLU A 327 1.29 -12.17 14.19
C GLU A 327 0.42 -10.92 13.97
N ALA A 328 -0.87 -11.07 14.25
CA ALA A 328 -1.89 -10.05 14.06
C ALA A 328 -1.80 -8.95 15.13
N GLY A 329 -1.49 -7.74 14.70
CA GLY A 329 -1.50 -6.56 15.57
C GLY A 329 -1.56 -5.27 14.76
N ILE A 330 -2.27 -4.26 15.28
CA ILE A 330 -2.36 -2.91 14.67
C ILE A 330 -0.96 -2.32 14.45
N VAL A 331 -0.02 -2.64 15.35
CA VAL A 331 1.39 -2.24 15.27
C VAL A 331 2.03 -2.64 13.94
N ALA A 332 1.65 -3.77 13.35
CA ALA A 332 2.20 -4.21 12.06
C ALA A 332 1.80 -3.29 10.89
N TYR A 333 0.65 -2.62 10.97
CA TYR A 333 0.22 -1.64 9.96
C TYR A 333 0.87 -0.27 10.15
N LEU A 334 1.29 0.05 11.38
CA LEU A 334 1.97 1.30 11.72
C LEU A 334 3.50 1.19 11.58
N ARG A 335 4.06 -0.01 11.73
CA ARG A 335 5.50 -0.30 11.61
C ARG A 335 6.13 0.25 10.33
N PRO A 336 5.50 0.21 9.14
CA PRO A 336 6.09 0.78 7.94
C PRO A 336 6.42 2.28 8.08
N PHE A 337 5.65 3.03 8.87
CA PHE A 337 5.85 4.46 9.07
C PHE A 337 7.00 4.82 10.02
N THR A 338 7.69 3.83 10.62
CA THR A 338 8.94 4.09 11.37
C THR A 338 10.11 4.39 10.43
N SER A 339 10.03 3.99 9.17
CA SER A 339 11.04 4.27 8.15
C SER A 339 10.76 5.59 7.44
N LEU A 340 11.66 6.56 7.58
CA LEU A 340 11.54 7.85 6.89
C LEU A 340 11.42 7.70 5.36
N SER A 341 12.12 6.71 4.76
CA SER A 341 11.99 6.38 3.34
C SER A 341 10.56 6.01 2.94
N PHE A 342 9.87 5.23 3.79
CA PHE A 342 8.49 4.83 3.55
C PHE A 342 7.53 6.00 3.76
N VAL A 343 7.74 6.82 4.80
CA VAL A 343 6.93 8.01 5.07
C VAL A 343 7.01 8.99 3.89
N LEU A 344 8.21 9.34 3.44
CA LEU A 344 8.40 10.26 2.31
C LEU A 344 7.78 9.72 1.03
N THR A 345 7.98 8.42 0.74
CA THR A 345 7.40 7.78 -0.46
C THR A 345 5.87 7.71 -0.39
N SER A 346 5.30 7.48 0.79
CA SER A 346 3.85 7.43 1.00
C SER A 346 3.21 8.81 0.90
N LEU A 347 3.83 9.83 1.49
CA LEU A 347 3.38 11.23 1.36
C LEU A 347 3.48 11.70 -0.09
N ALA A 348 4.57 11.38 -0.79
CA ALA A 348 4.72 11.67 -2.21
C ALA A 348 3.59 11.03 -3.03
N GLY A 349 3.30 9.75 -2.77
CA GLY A 349 2.21 9.04 -3.42
C GLY A 349 0.83 9.61 -3.12
N PHE A 350 0.59 10.06 -1.89
CA PHE A 350 -0.66 10.71 -1.47
C PHE A 350 -0.93 11.99 -2.25
N PHE A 351 -0.01 12.95 -2.20
CA PHE A 351 -0.18 14.24 -2.89
C PHE A 351 -0.25 14.07 -4.40
N TYR A 352 0.56 13.18 -4.96
CA TYR A 352 0.51 12.88 -6.37
C TYR A 352 -0.83 12.25 -6.78
N SER A 353 -1.35 11.29 -6.01
CA SER A 353 -2.66 10.68 -6.28
C SER A 353 -3.81 11.69 -6.19
N MET A 354 -3.74 12.59 -5.21
CA MET A 354 -4.74 13.65 -5.04
C MET A 354 -4.84 14.54 -6.28
N GLY A 355 -3.68 14.94 -6.84
CA GLY A 355 -3.63 15.71 -8.08
C GLY A 355 -3.95 14.88 -9.33
N MET A 356 -3.64 13.57 -9.33
CA MET A 356 -3.87 12.69 -10.50
C MET A 356 -5.36 12.39 -10.73
N PHE A 357 -6.13 12.09 -9.69
CA PHE A 357 -7.52 11.65 -9.86
C PHE A 357 -8.45 12.76 -10.33
N ILE A 358 -8.09 14.02 -10.09
CA ILE A 358 -8.86 15.19 -10.51
C ILE A 358 -9.08 15.24 -12.03
N PRO A 359 -8.04 15.34 -12.89
CA PRO A 359 -8.23 15.33 -14.32
C PRO A 359 -8.91 14.05 -14.80
N ILE A 360 -8.63 12.89 -14.21
CA ILE A 360 -9.31 11.63 -14.59
C ILE A 360 -10.82 11.75 -14.39
N THR A 361 -11.25 12.37 -13.28
CA THR A 361 -12.68 12.55 -12.96
C THR A 361 -13.35 13.62 -13.83
N PHE A 362 -12.70 14.76 -14.04
CA PHE A 362 -13.30 15.94 -14.66
C PHE A 362 -12.93 16.15 -16.14
N MET A 363 -12.18 15.23 -16.76
CA MET A 363 -11.71 15.38 -18.15
C MET A 363 -12.86 15.44 -19.16
N VAL A 364 -13.92 14.65 -18.96
CA VAL A 364 -15.08 14.65 -19.86
C VAL A 364 -15.83 15.98 -19.76
N THR A 365 -16.17 16.40 -18.55
CA THR A 365 -16.92 17.64 -18.31
C THR A 365 -16.14 18.88 -18.71
N TYR A 366 -14.81 18.87 -18.56
CA TYR A 366 -13.94 19.91 -19.08
C TYR A 366 -13.91 19.91 -20.62
N GLY A 367 -13.89 18.73 -21.25
CA GLY A 367 -13.97 18.59 -22.70
C GLY A 367 -15.24 19.23 -23.27
N GLU A 368 -16.38 18.98 -22.63
CA GLU A 368 -17.66 19.60 -22.98
C GLU A 368 -17.63 21.12 -22.75
N HIS A 369 -17.05 21.58 -21.64
CA HIS A 369 -16.90 23.01 -21.32
C HIS A 369 -16.09 23.77 -22.40
N VAL A 370 -15.07 23.14 -23.00
CA VAL A 370 -14.30 23.76 -24.11
C VAL A 370 -14.95 23.58 -25.48
N GLY A 371 -16.16 22.99 -25.56
CA GLY A 371 -16.96 22.88 -26.78
C GLY A 371 -16.86 21.55 -27.54
N LEU A 372 -16.21 20.52 -26.99
CA LEU A 372 -16.21 19.20 -27.62
C LEU A 372 -17.62 18.59 -27.59
N SER A 373 -18.00 17.93 -28.68
CA SER A 373 -19.21 17.09 -28.68
C SER A 373 -19.14 16.02 -27.59
N ASN A 374 -20.28 15.65 -27.00
CA ASN A 374 -20.37 14.63 -25.94
C ASN A 374 -19.66 13.32 -26.32
N ASN A 375 -19.74 12.93 -27.60
CA ASN A 375 -19.02 11.76 -28.13
C ASN A 375 -17.50 11.93 -28.04
N MET A 376 -16.96 13.08 -28.45
CA MET A 376 -15.53 13.34 -28.43
C MET A 376 -15.01 13.55 -27.01
N ALA A 377 -15.79 14.20 -26.13
CA ALA A 377 -15.48 14.32 -24.71
C ALA A 377 -15.36 12.94 -24.04
N GLY A 378 -16.26 12.01 -24.34
CA GLY A 378 -16.16 10.62 -23.90
C GLY A 378 -14.93 9.88 -24.45
N TYR A 379 -14.51 10.17 -25.69
CA TYR A 379 -13.27 9.61 -26.26
C TYR A 379 -11.99 10.12 -25.58
N LEU A 380 -12.00 11.26 -24.87
CA LEU A 380 -10.84 11.72 -24.11
C LEU A 380 -10.39 10.67 -23.08
N VAL A 381 -11.34 10.00 -22.42
CA VAL A 381 -11.04 8.90 -21.48
C VAL A 381 -10.38 7.72 -22.19
N SER A 382 -10.83 7.41 -23.41
CA SER A 382 -10.24 6.33 -24.22
C SER A 382 -8.82 6.69 -24.69
N ILE A 383 -8.59 7.93 -25.09
CA ILE A 383 -7.27 8.46 -25.48
C ILE A 383 -6.32 8.43 -24.28
N PHE A 384 -6.76 8.91 -23.12
CA PHE A 384 -6.03 8.87 -21.87
C PHE A 384 -5.63 7.43 -21.48
N ASN A 385 -6.57 6.49 -21.54
CA ASN A 385 -6.29 5.10 -21.19
C ASN A 385 -5.33 4.45 -22.20
N ALA A 386 -5.47 4.71 -23.50
CA ALA A 386 -4.58 4.19 -24.52
C ALA A 386 -3.13 4.70 -24.34
N SER A 387 -2.94 6.00 -24.13
CA SER A 387 -1.61 6.56 -23.86
C SER A 387 -1.04 6.11 -22.52
N SER A 388 -1.89 5.92 -21.51
CA SER A 388 -1.52 5.33 -20.21
C SER A 388 -1.01 3.91 -20.35
N GLY A 389 -1.58 3.10 -21.25
CA GLY A 389 -1.06 1.76 -21.55
C GLY A 389 0.39 1.80 -22.02
N ILE A 390 0.72 2.72 -22.93
CA ILE A 390 2.10 2.94 -23.42
C ILE A 390 3.00 3.45 -22.28
N GLY A 391 2.49 4.42 -21.50
CA GLY A 391 3.17 4.99 -20.34
C GLY A 391 3.44 4.00 -19.21
N ARG A 392 2.74 2.86 -19.15
CA ARG A 392 3.00 1.78 -18.18
C ARG A 392 4.12 0.86 -18.62
N ILE A 393 4.19 0.53 -19.91
CA ILE A 393 5.14 -0.46 -20.44
C ILE A 393 6.51 0.15 -20.71
N LEU A 394 6.55 1.23 -21.50
CA LEU A 394 7.82 1.78 -22.00
C LEU A 394 8.67 2.38 -20.86
N PRO A 395 8.13 3.25 -20.00
CA PRO A 395 8.81 3.69 -18.79
C PRO A 395 9.18 2.57 -17.81
N GLY A 396 8.40 1.48 -17.73
CA GLY A 396 8.77 0.29 -16.95
C GLY A 396 10.06 -0.35 -17.46
N TYR A 397 10.22 -0.50 -18.77
CA TYR A 397 11.48 -0.95 -19.38
C TYR A 397 12.67 -0.01 -19.09
N ILE A 398 12.42 1.30 -19.13
CA ILE A 398 13.45 2.31 -18.84
C ILE A 398 13.84 2.27 -17.35
N ALA A 399 12.87 2.08 -16.45
CA ALA A 399 13.07 2.00 -15.01
C ALA A 399 13.98 0.83 -14.62
N ASP A 400 13.84 -0.33 -15.30
CA ASP A 400 14.74 -1.47 -15.09
C ASP A 400 16.22 -1.14 -15.40
N LYS A 401 16.49 -0.11 -16.23
CA LYS A 401 17.86 0.34 -16.56
C LYS A 401 18.34 1.50 -15.69
N VAL A 402 17.51 2.54 -15.54
CA VAL A 402 17.89 3.84 -14.96
C VAL A 402 17.50 3.97 -13.48
N GLY A 403 16.66 3.07 -12.96
CA GLY A 403 16.14 3.10 -11.59
C GLY A 403 14.69 3.57 -11.53
N SER A 404 13.91 2.93 -10.67
CA SER A 404 12.46 3.16 -10.54
C SER A 404 12.16 4.58 -10.03
N PHE A 405 12.94 5.08 -9.05
CA PHE A 405 12.72 6.42 -8.52
C PHE A 405 12.99 7.52 -9.55
N ASN A 406 14.04 7.36 -10.37
CA ASN A 406 14.42 8.36 -11.37
C ASN A 406 13.32 8.52 -12.43
N VAL A 407 12.76 7.39 -12.89
CA VAL A 407 11.65 7.40 -13.86
C VAL A 407 10.37 7.95 -13.23
N SER A 408 10.07 7.61 -11.96
CA SER A 408 8.92 8.19 -11.25
C SER A 408 9.02 9.70 -11.10
N ILE A 409 10.20 10.25 -10.76
CA ILE A 409 10.40 11.70 -10.65
C ILE A 409 10.22 12.37 -12.02
N ALA A 410 10.78 11.81 -13.09
CA ALA A 410 10.65 12.35 -14.43
C ALA A 410 9.18 12.37 -14.88
N ALA A 411 8.46 11.27 -14.69
CA ALA A 411 7.04 11.17 -15.01
C ALA A 411 6.18 12.10 -14.15
N ALA A 412 6.48 12.23 -12.86
CA ALA A 412 5.77 13.11 -11.96
C ALA A 412 5.97 14.59 -12.37
N THR A 413 7.20 14.97 -12.70
CA THR A 413 7.55 16.29 -13.23
C THR A 413 6.81 16.60 -14.52
N LEU A 414 6.82 15.67 -15.48
CA LEU A 414 6.07 15.82 -16.73
C LEU A 414 4.56 15.99 -16.47
N SER A 415 4.01 15.21 -15.53
CA SER A 415 2.60 15.32 -15.14
C SER A 415 2.27 16.70 -14.57
N THR A 416 3.13 17.24 -13.70
CA THR A 416 2.99 18.60 -13.17
C THR A 416 3.08 19.65 -14.27
N ILE A 417 4.01 19.51 -15.22
CA ILE A 417 4.16 20.42 -16.36
C ILE A 417 2.90 20.37 -17.24
N PHE A 418 2.41 19.19 -17.61
CA PHE A 418 1.19 19.08 -18.43
C PHE A 418 -0.03 19.65 -17.70
N MET A 419 -0.10 19.53 -16.38
CA MET A 419 -1.16 20.14 -15.57
C MET A 419 -1.12 21.68 -15.65
N LEU A 420 0.04 22.27 -15.36
CA LEU A 420 0.19 23.72 -15.17
C LEU A 420 0.43 24.50 -16.47
N ALA A 421 1.09 23.89 -17.46
CA ALA A 421 1.50 24.55 -18.70
C ALA A 421 0.64 24.17 -19.91
N LEU A 422 -0.13 23.08 -19.84
CA LEU A 422 -1.00 22.65 -20.95
C LEU A 422 -2.49 22.69 -20.58
N TRP A 423 -2.90 22.10 -19.45
CA TRP A 423 -4.32 22.07 -19.08
C TRP A 423 -4.83 23.40 -18.53
N LEU A 424 -4.10 24.00 -17.58
CA LEU A 424 -4.47 25.26 -16.96
C LEU A 424 -4.65 26.42 -17.96
N PRO A 425 -3.72 26.67 -18.91
CA PRO A 425 -3.92 27.70 -19.94
C PRO A 425 -4.69 27.20 -21.17
N GLY A 426 -5.00 25.90 -21.24
CA GLY A 426 -5.70 25.29 -22.35
C GLY A 426 -7.17 25.69 -22.36
N HIS A 427 -7.64 26.22 -23.50
CA HIS A 427 -9.05 26.57 -23.70
C HIS A 427 -9.56 26.14 -25.08
N SER A 428 -8.89 25.16 -25.71
CA SER A 428 -9.21 24.69 -27.07
C SER A 428 -9.41 23.19 -27.13
N HIS A 429 -10.11 22.72 -28.17
CA HIS A 429 -10.31 21.30 -28.45
C HIS A 429 -8.98 20.53 -28.55
N GLU A 430 -7.98 21.12 -29.22
CA GLU A 430 -6.68 20.50 -29.41
C GLU A 430 -5.92 20.37 -28.08
N SER A 431 -6.01 21.39 -27.22
CA SER A 431 -5.37 21.38 -25.91
C SER A 431 -5.94 20.29 -24.99
N ALA A 432 -7.26 20.06 -25.02
CA ALA A 432 -7.90 19.00 -24.26
C ALA A 432 -7.47 17.60 -24.73
N ILE A 433 -7.40 17.39 -26.04
CA ILE A 433 -6.96 16.10 -26.63
C ILE A 433 -5.48 15.85 -26.35
N ALA A 434 -4.62 16.86 -26.56
CA ALA A 434 -3.20 16.78 -26.28
C ALA A 434 -2.93 16.50 -24.79
N PHE A 435 -3.67 17.17 -23.90
CA PHE A 435 -3.57 16.93 -22.47
C PHE A 435 -3.96 15.50 -22.10
N ALA A 436 -5.10 14.99 -22.59
CA ALA A 436 -5.53 13.62 -22.32
C ALA A 436 -4.45 12.60 -22.73
N ALA A 437 -3.85 12.76 -23.92
CA ALA A 437 -2.79 11.89 -24.40
C ALA A 437 -1.50 11.98 -23.56
N LEU A 438 -0.96 13.18 -23.36
CA LEU A 438 0.32 13.41 -22.68
C LEU A 438 0.24 13.09 -21.18
N PHE A 439 -0.84 13.52 -20.53
CA PHE A 439 -1.08 13.23 -19.13
C PHE A 439 -1.37 11.74 -18.89
N GLY A 440 -2.06 11.07 -19.83
CA GLY A 440 -2.24 9.62 -19.76
C GLY A 440 -0.92 8.86 -19.75
N PHE A 441 0.02 9.23 -20.62
CA PHE A 441 1.36 8.63 -20.64
C PHE A 441 2.12 8.82 -19.32
N SER A 442 2.18 10.06 -18.81
CA SER A 442 2.94 10.37 -17.60
C SER A 442 2.31 9.79 -16.33
N SER A 443 0.98 9.86 -16.20
CA SER A 443 0.25 9.26 -15.07
C SER A 443 0.29 7.72 -15.10
N GLY A 444 0.23 7.11 -16.28
CA GLY A 444 0.38 5.65 -16.44
C GLY A 444 1.72 5.14 -15.92
N THR A 445 2.79 5.91 -16.15
CA THR A 445 4.13 5.61 -15.63
C THR A 445 4.12 5.47 -14.11
N TYR A 446 3.47 6.39 -13.41
CA TYR A 446 3.35 6.36 -11.96
C TYR A 446 2.62 5.10 -11.47
N THR A 447 1.47 4.79 -12.05
CA THR A 447 0.65 3.65 -11.62
C THR A 447 1.40 2.32 -11.75
N ALA A 448 2.19 2.16 -12.81
CA ALA A 448 3.00 0.96 -13.03
C ALA A 448 4.19 0.83 -12.07
N ILE A 449 4.85 1.94 -11.75
CA ILE A 449 6.11 1.94 -10.98
C ILE A 449 5.85 2.00 -9.47
N SER A 450 4.70 2.50 -9.02
CA SER A 450 4.36 2.62 -7.60
C SER A 450 4.58 1.33 -6.77
N PRO A 451 4.12 0.13 -7.19
CA PRO A 451 4.44 -1.13 -6.49
C PRO A 451 5.94 -1.44 -6.46
N ALA A 452 6.67 -1.09 -7.53
CA ALA A 452 8.11 -1.31 -7.61
C ALA A 452 8.87 -0.43 -6.61
N LEU A 453 8.47 0.84 -6.42
CA LEU A 453 9.06 1.73 -5.41
C LEU A 453 8.93 1.15 -4.01
N VAL A 454 7.73 0.65 -3.66
CA VAL A 454 7.50 0.01 -2.36
C VAL A 454 8.36 -1.22 -2.21
N ALA A 455 8.46 -2.06 -3.25
CA ALA A 455 9.28 -3.27 -3.22
C ALA A 455 10.79 -2.98 -3.14
N HIS A 456 11.26 -1.80 -3.54
CA HIS A 456 12.66 -1.38 -3.40
C HIS A 456 13.01 -0.93 -1.96
N ILE A 457 12.06 -0.32 -1.25
CA ILE A 457 12.28 0.20 0.12
C ILE A 457 11.80 -0.77 1.21
N SER A 458 11.36 -1.97 0.82
CA SER A 458 10.72 -2.96 1.68
C SER A 458 11.39 -4.33 1.55
N ASN A 459 11.37 -5.10 2.65
CA ASN A 459 11.71 -6.51 2.61
C ASN A 459 10.64 -7.28 1.83
N LEU A 460 11.06 -8.27 1.04
CA LEU A 460 10.18 -9.07 0.16
C LEU A 460 9.00 -9.72 0.90
N GLU A 461 9.21 -10.09 2.16
CA GLU A 461 8.23 -10.75 3.01
C GLU A 461 7.13 -9.81 3.54
N GLU A 462 7.31 -8.49 3.46
CA GLU A 462 6.36 -7.48 3.93
C GLU A 462 5.81 -6.62 2.78
N ILE A 463 6.03 -7.01 1.53
CA ILE A 463 5.60 -6.22 0.36
C ILE A 463 4.08 -6.06 0.35
N GLY A 464 3.31 -7.12 0.62
CA GLY A 464 1.85 -7.05 0.59
C GLY A 464 1.31 -6.04 1.60
N THR A 465 1.74 -6.16 2.86
CA THR A 465 1.36 -5.23 3.93
C THR A 465 1.80 -3.79 3.64
N ARG A 466 3.04 -3.56 3.20
CA ARG A 466 3.56 -2.20 2.95
C ARG A 466 2.93 -1.54 1.73
N SER A 467 2.71 -2.28 0.65
CA SER A 467 1.96 -1.78 -0.50
C SER A 467 0.52 -1.48 -0.12
N GLY A 468 -0.13 -2.38 0.62
CA GLY A 468 -1.50 -2.20 1.12
C GLY A 468 -1.64 -0.93 1.97
N THR A 469 -0.74 -0.71 2.92
CA THR A 469 -0.72 0.49 3.78
C THR A 469 -0.54 1.78 2.96
N MET A 470 0.37 1.79 1.98
CA MET A 470 0.55 2.95 1.10
C MET A 470 -0.72 3.25 0.28
N TYR A 471 -1.34 2.23 -0.30
CA TYR A 471 -2.57 2.40 -1.08
C TYR A 471 -3.77 2.82 -0.22
N ALA A 472 -3.90 2.33 1.02
CA ALA A 472 -4.92 2.83 1.95
C ALA A 472 -4.73 4.32 2.25
N PHE A 473 -3.49 4.78 2.43
CA PHE A 473 -3.24 6.21 2.60
C PHE A 473 -3.64 7.01 1.35
N MET A 474 -3.31 6.51 0.16
CA MET A 474 -3.73 7.10 -1.13
C MET A 474 -5.26 7.08 -1.35
N SER A 475 -5.99 6.16 -0.73
CA SER A 475 -7.46 6.06 -0.86
C SER A 475 -8.17 7.33 -0.39
N VAL A 476 -7.65 7.98 0.66
CA VAL A 476 -8.20 9.22 1.20
C VAL A 476 -8.04 10.36 0.19
N ALA A 477 -6.91 10.42 -0.51
CA ALA A 477 -6.70 11.37 -1.60
C ALA A 477 -7.67 11.15 -2.77
N ALA A 478 -7.93 9.89 -3.13
CA ALA A 478 -8.91 9.56 -4.16
C ALA A 478 -10.35 9.95 -3.76
N LEU A 479 -10.72 9.70 -2.51
CA LEU A 479 -12.07 10.00 -1.99
C LEU A 479 -12.32 11.51 -1.89
N THR A 480 -11.33 12.28 -1.44
CA THR A 480 -11.48 13.73 -1.20
C THR A 480 -11.28 14.57 -2.46
N GLY A 481 -10.61 14.03 -3.48
CA GLY A 481 -10.31 14.75 -4.73
C GLY A 481 -11.54 15.23 -5.49
N SER A 482 -12.56 14.37 -5.66
CA SER A 482 -13.76 14.73 -6.43
C SER A 482 -14.63 15.81 -5.73
N PRO A 483 -14.94 15.71 -4.42
CA PRO A 483 -15.67 16.76 -3.71
C PRO A 483 -14.93 18.10 -3.67
N ILE A 484 -13.62 18.09 -3.39
CA ILE A 484 -12.79 19.31 -3.43
C ILE A 484 -12.83 19.90 -4.84
N GLY A 485 -12.71 19.06 -5.86
CA GLY A 485 -12.74 19.52 -7.23
C GLY A 485 -14.06 20.17 -7.64
N GLY A 486 -15.19 19.55 -7.28
CA GLY A 486 -16.51 20.13 -7.51
C GLY A 486 -16.69 21.48 -6.83
N ALA A 487 -16.29 21.59 -5.55
CA ALA A 487 -16.36 22.85 -4.80
C ALA A 487 -15.48 23.95 -5.43
N LEU A 488 -14.30 23.60 -5.95
CA LEU A 488 -13.42 24.54 -6.63
C LEU A 488 -14.03 25.08 -7.92
N ILE A 489 -14.69 24.23 -8.72
CA ILE A 489 -15.43 24.63 -9.93
C ILE A 489 -16.58 25.57 -9.55
N SER A 490 -17.40 25.20 -8.54
CA SER A 490 -18.50 26.05 -8.08
C SER A 490 -18.02 27.42 -7.58
N SER A 491 -16.89 27.47 -6.87
CA SER A 491 -16.31 28.73 -6.40
C SER A 491 -15.70 29.61 -7.50
N ALA A 492 -15.55 29.08 -8.71
CA ALA A 492 -15.01 29.76 -9.88
C ALA A 492 -16.08 29.99 -10.96
N ASP A 493 -17.36 30.03 -10.56
CA ASP A 493 -18.51 30.28 -11.44
C ASP A 493 -18.57 29.29 -12.63
N GLY A 494 -18.20 28.03 -12.39
CA GLY A 494 -18.17 26.97 -13.41
C GLY A 494 -16.84 26.86 -14.18
N SER A 495 -15.89 27.77 -13.94
CA SER A 495 -14.56 27.70 -14.53
C SER A 495 -13.66 26.67 -13.84
N TYR A 496 -12.74 26.07 -14.60
CA TYR A 496 -11.89 24.97 -14.13
C TYR A 496 -10.53 25.43 -13.58
N TRP A 497 -10.17 26.72 -13.69
CA TRP A 497 -8.80 27.17 -13.37
C TRP A 497 -8.38 26.89 -11.92
N LYS A 498 -9.30 27.05 -10.95
CA LYS A 498 -9.01 26.75 -9.53
C LYS A 498 -8.73 25.27 -9.29
N LEU A 499 -9.52 24.41 -9.94
CA LEU A 499 -9.35 22.96 -9.93
C LEU A 499 -7.99 22.57 -10.52
N GLN A 500 -7.68 23.11 -11.69
CA GLN A 500 -6.45 22.83 -12.44
C GLN A 500 -5.21 23.28 -11.66
N LEU A 501 -5.26 24.47 -11.06
CA LEU A 501 -4.19 24.99 -10.22
C LEU A 501 -3.99 24.12 -8.97
N PHE A 502 -5.07 23.76 -8.27
CA PHE A 502 -5.01 22.87 -7.12
C PHE A 502 -4.39 21.52 -7.48
N ALA A 503 -4.86 20.87 -8.55
CA ALA A 503 -4.32 19.61 -9.03
C ALA A 503 -2.82 19.71 -9.36
N GLY A 504 -2.41 20.79 -10.04
CA GLY A 504 -1.01 21.04 -10.38
C GLY A 504 -0.12 21.25 -9.15
N CYS A 505 -0.59 22.01 -8.15
CA CYS A 505 0.10 22.18 -6.88
C CYS A 505 0.26 20.86 -6.12
N MET A 506 -0.79 20.02 -6.07
CA MET A 506 -0.73 18.71 -5.41
C MET A 506 0.25 17.77 -6.13
N LEU A 507 0.23 17.73 -7.47
CA LEU A 507 1.22 16.97 -8.25
C LEU A 507 2.64 17.49 -7.99
N GLY A 508 2.84 18.81 -7.98
CA GLY A 508 4.13 19.43 -7.70
C GLY A 508 4.66 19.09 -6.30
N ALA A 509 3.80 19.13 -5.27
CA ALA A 509 4.14 18.71 -3.91
C ALA A 509 4.54 17.23 -3.87
N GLY A 510 3.79 16.35 -4.54
CA GLY A 510 4.14 14.93 -4.69
C GLY A 510 5.50 14.73 -5.37
N THR A 511 5.77 15.46 -6.44
CA THR A 511 7.06 15.43 -7.15
C THR A 511 8.21 15.87 -6.24
N ALA A 512 8.05 16.96 -5.50
CA ALA A 512 9.07 17.45 -4.56
C ALA A 512 9.37 16.42 -3.46
N LEU A 513 8.34 15.75 -2.94
CA LEU A 513 8.50 14.70 -1.95
C LEU A 513 9.16 13.44 -2.52
N TYR A 514 8.90 13.09 -3.79
CA TYR A 514 9.63 12.01 -4.46
C TYR A 514 11.12 12.32 -4.62
N VAL A 515 11.45 13.58 -4.96
CA VAL A 515 12.85 14.04 -4.98
C VAL A 515 13.47 13.96 -3.59
N ALA A 516 12.76 14.38 -2.54
CA ALA A 516 13.23 14.27 -1.16
C ALA A 516 13.46 12.81 -0.74
N ALA A 517 12.51 11.91 -1.04
CA ALA A 517 12.64 10.47 -0.78
C ALA A 517 13.87 9.89 -1.50
N ARG A 518 14.06 10.24 -2.77
CA ARG A 518 15.21 9.82 -3.58
C ARG A 518 16.52 10.27 -2.94
N LEU A 519 16.64 11.56 -2.62
CA LEU A 519 17.85 12.15 -2.03
C LEU A 519 18.19 11.52 -0.69
N TYR A 520 17.18 11.21 0.13
CA TYR A 520 17.37 10.51 1.39
C TYR A 520 17.90 9.08 1.17
N ILE A 521 17.28 8.32 0.27
CA ILE A 521 17.66 6.92 -0.01
C ILE A 521 19.08 6.82 -0.62
N SER A 522 19.48 7.73 -1.51
CA SER A 522 20.84 7.74 -2.08
C SER A 522 21.88 8.52 -1.28
N LYS A 523 21.56 8.97 -0.07
CA LYS A 523 22.48 9.81 0.73
C LYS A 523 23.02 11.02 -0.06
N GLY A 524 22.16 11.64 -0.87
CA GLY A 524 22.46 12.89 -1.62
C GLY A 524 22.85 12.73 -3.09
N ARG A 525 22.85 11.52 -3.69
CA ARG A 525 23.19 11.33 -5.11
C ARG A 525 21.96 11.31 -6.01
N LEU A 526 21.90 12.20 -7.00
CA LEU A 526 20.74 12.36 -7.91
C LEU A 526 20.66 11.29 -9.02
N TRP A 527 21.77 10.67 -9.43
CA TRP A 527 21.84 9.79 -10.62
C TRP A 527 22.46 8.42 -10.34
N GLU A 528 22.11 7.81 -9.21
CA GLU A 528 22.41 6.40 -8.92
C GLU A 528 21.19 5.53 -9.22
N LYS A 529 21.39 4.26 -9.60
CA LYS A 529 20.27 3.34 -9.88
C LYS A 529 19.62 2.93 -8.55
N VAL A 530 18.44 3.48 -8.27
CA VAL A 530 17.65 3.18 -7.05
C VAL A 530 16.22 2.82 -7.41
#